data_AF-A0A8K0E2F5-F1
#
_entry.id   AF-A0A8K0E2F5-F1
#
_cell.length_a   1.000
_cell.length_b   1.000
_cell.length_c   1.000
_cell.angle_alpha   90.00
_cell.angle_beta   90.00
_cell.angle_gamma   90.00
#
_symmetry.space_group_name_H-M   'P 1'
#
loop_
_entity.id
_entity.type
_entity.pdbx_description
1 polymer ?
#
loop_
_entity_poly.entity_id
_entity_poly.type
_entity_poly.pdbx_seq_one_letter_code
_entity_poly.pdbx_strand_id
1 'polypeptide(L)'
;MILEGELTSSFADKYFNGIEDEENGRESEGKWKKIGRKMMTKSLEVAEKGCNYNQQVVRIGMLFVAVAVACLVLSNSVPRTYVLSQVFSRNSGFVGIHRRNLSLDTILENAAMQDKTVIITNLNDAWAEPNSIFDLFLKSFEIGNNTQRLVNHLVVICLDEKAYNRCLTLHPHCYNLVTGNNSTREAFFMTPEYLEIVWRKIHIMATILEKGYNFVFTDTDIMWLRDPFPRFYPGIDFQSSCDSFFGNASDVNNLSNTGFSYVKSNNRTIQFYNFWYDSRRRYPRRHDQHVFDTIKYDPFTAKIGVQLRFHDTAYFGGFCNPSRDFNVVCTMHANCCVGLQNKIHDLQILLEDWRRFMSKDPTMQQNPHWSVPQKCRRGNSRKKNST
;
A
#
# COMPACT_ATOMS: atom_id res chain seq x y z
N MET A 1 57.58 -3.52 -8.40
CA MET A 1 58.05 -3.91 -7.05
C MET A 1 58.41 -5.37 -7.15
N ILE A 2 59.72 -5.61 -7.15
CA ILE A 2 60.39 -6.90 -7.28
C ILE A 2 60.12 -7.73 -6.02
N LEU A 3 59.90 -9.04 -6.18
CA LEU A 3 60.71 -10.09 -5.54
C LEU A 3 60.29 -11.46 -6.08
N GLU A 4 61.12 -11.94 -7.01
CA GLU A 4 61.32 -13.34 -7.38
C GLU A 4 62.09 -14.10 -6.28
N GLY A 5 62.07 -15.43 -6.40
CA GLY A 5 63.09 -16.35 -5.89
C GLY A 5 62.68 -17.06 -4.60
N GLU A 6 62.95 -18.35 -4.38
CA GLU A 6 63.64 -19.40 -5.14
C GLU A 6 63.56 -20.63 -4.20
N LEU A 7 63.55 -21.87 -4.71
CA LEU A 7 64.30 -23.02 -4.14
C LEU A 7 63.96 -24.33 -4.88
N THR A 8 64.87 -24.65 -5.81
CA THR A 8 65.56 -25.96 -6.02
C THR A 8 64.72 -27.18 -6.39
N SER A 9 64.88 -27.80 -7.57
CA SER A 9 66.08 -28.49 -8.07
C SER A 9 66.69 -29.49 -7.07
N SER A 10 66.00 -30.60 -6.86
CA SER A 10 66.62 -31.85 -6.43
C SER A 10 65.65 -32.95 -6.80
N PHE A 11 65.87 -33.64 -7.93
CA PHE A 11 65.44 -35.04 -8.16
C PHE A 11 65.79 -35.59 -9.56
N ALA A 12 66.46 -34.85 -10.45
CA ALA A 12 66.67 -35.29 -11.84
C ALA A 12 68.10 -35.68 -12.26
N ASP A 13 69.17 -35.33 -11.54
CA ASP A 13 70.55 -35.51 -12.06
C ASP A 13 71.48 -36.42 -11.22
N LYS A 14 70.98 -37.58 -10.75
CA LYS A 14 71.87 -38.58 -10.15
C LYS A 14 71.47 -40.05 -10.34
N TYR A 15 70.92 -40.38 -11.52
CA TYR A 15 70.62 -41.78 -11.89
C TYR A 15 71.20 -42.24 -13.24
N PHE A 16 72.17 -41.50 -13.78
CA PHE A 16 73.07 -41.99 -14.83
C PHE A 16 74.51 -41.84 -14.35
N ASN A 17 75.04 -42.86 -13.67
CA ASN A 17 76.39 -43.39 -13.85
C ASN A 17 76.73 -44.44 -12.77
N GLY A 18 77.07 -45.64 -13.25
CA GLY A 18 77.74 -46.69 -12.49
C GLY A 18 76.80 -47.76 -11.92
N ILE A 19 76.69 -48.89 -12.60
CA ILE A 19 77.41 -50.11 -12.18
C ILE A 19 77.31 -51.11 -13.33
N GLU A 20 78.49 -51.59 -13.72
CA GLU A 20 78.73 -52.74 -14.58
C GLU A 20 78.01 -53.99 -14.05
N ASP A 21 77.50 -54.77 -15.01
CA ASP A 21 77.36 -56.22 -15.03
C ASP A 21 76.52 -56.98 -13.98
N GLU A 22 75.48 -57.64 -14.55
CA GLU A 22 74.98 -59.02 -14.32
C GLU A 22 74.62 -59.43 -12.86
N GLU A 23 73.37 -59.73 -12.47
CA GLU A 23 72.43 -60.73 -12.98
C GLU A 23 71.02 -60.48 -12.36
N ASN A 24 69.97 -60.30 -13.18
CA ASN A 24 68.57 -60.76 -12.98
C ASN A 24 67.56 -60.01 -13.88
N GLY A 25 67.71 -60.17 -15.20
CA GLY A 25 66.86 -59.54 -16.22
C GLY A 25 65.58 -60.28 -16.59
N ARG A 26 64.80 -60.83 -15.63
CA ARG A 26 63.51 -61.49 -15.97
C ARG A 26 62.30 -61.10 -15.12
N GLU A 27 62.46 -60.35 -14.03
CA GLU A 27 61.32 -59.86 -13.22
C GLU A 27 60.95 -58.39 -13.52
N SER A 28 61.83 -57.64 -14.21
CA SER A 28 61.61 -56.22 -14.52
C SER A 28 60.66 -56.00 -15.72
N GLU A 29 60.72 -56.83 -16.76
CA GLU A 29 59.93 -56.64 -18.00
C GLU A 29 58.41 -56.74 -17.80
N GLY A 30 57.95 -57.64 -16.93
CA GLY A 30 56.52 -57.82 -16.63
C GLY A 30 55.92 -56.65 -15.85
N LYS A 31 56.73 -55.99 -15.01
CA LYS A 31 56.32 -54.84 -14.18
C LYS A 31 56.18 -53.57 -15.02
N TRP A 32 57.10 -53.33 -15.95
CA TRP A 32 57.06 -52.17 -16.85
C TRP A 32 55.89 -52.23 -17.87
N LYS A 33 55.59 -53.42 -18.42
CA LYS A 33 54.42 -53.60 -19.31
C LYS A 33 53.07 -53.39 -18.59
N LYS A 34 53.01 -53.66 -17.28
CA LYS A 34 51.79 -53.47 -16.46
C LYS A 34 51.59 -51.99 -16.07
N ILE A 35 52.68 -51.26 -15.82
CA ILE A 35 52.65 -49.81 -15.53
C ILE A 35 52.27 -49.02 -16.79
N GLY A 36 52.86 -49.35 -17.95
CA GLY A 36 52.54 -48.69 -19.23
C GLY A 36 51.06 -48.83 -19.62
N ARG A 37 50.47 -50.02 -19.47
CA ARG A 37 49.04 -50.24 -19.73
C ARG A 37 48.14 -49.42 -18.79
N LYS A 38 48.53 -49.26 -17.53
CA LYS A 38 47.76 -48.51 -16.51
C LYS A 38 47.84 -46.99 -16.72
N MET A 39 48.95 -46.50 -17.26
CA MET A 39 49.09 -45.09 -17.65
C MET A 39 48.26 -44.77 -18.90
N MET A 40 48.24 -45.65 -19.91
CA MET A 40 47.44 -45.44 -21.13
C MET A 40 45.93 -45.39 -20.85
N THR A 41 45.40 -46.30 -20.02
CA THR A 41 43.96 -46.28 -19.64
C THR A 41 43.60 -45.04 -18.84
N LYS A 42 44.48 -44.57 -17.95
CA LYS A 42 44.25 -43.35 -17.17
C LYS A 42 44.29 -42.08 -18.04
N SER A 43 45.14 -42.04 -19.05
CA SER A 43 45.16 -40.95 -20.04
C SER A 43 43.91 -40.93 -20.93
N LEU A 44 43.40 -42.10 -21.32
CA LEU A 44 42.14 -42.22 -22.07
C LEU A 44 40.92 -41.77 -21.24
N GLU A 45 40.82 -42.16 -19.96
CA GLU A 45 39.74 -41.69 -19.07
C GLU A 45 39.78 -40.16 -18.82
N VAL A 46 40.97 -39.57 -18.76
CA VAL A 46 41.13 -38.12 -18.58
C VAL A 46 40.74 -37.35 -19.85
N ALA A 47 41.06 -37.88 -21.04
CA ALA A 47 40.66 -37.30 -22.31
C ALA A 47 39.12 -37.38 -22.52
N GLU A 48 38.50 -38.50 -22.14
CA GLU A 48 37.05 -38.71 -22.27
C GLU A 48 36.26 -37.81 -21.31
N LYS A 49 36.75 -37.60 -20.08
CA LYS A 49 36.18 -36.63 -19.12
C LYS A 49 36.32 -35.18 -19.58
N GLY A 50 37.44 -34.82 -20.20
CA GLY A 50 37.64 -33.48 -20.78
C GLY A 50 36.71 -33.18 -21.97
N CYS A 51 36.45 -34.18 -22.82
CA CYS A 51 35.54 -34.05 -23.94
C CYS A 51 34.08 -33.88 -23.49
N ASN A 52 33.65 -34.66 -22.49
CA ASN A 52 32.28 -34.59 -21.94
C ASN A 52 32.02 -33.29 -21.16
N TYR A 53 33.04 -32.77 -20.45
CA TYR A 53 32.96 -31.46 -19.77
C TYR A 53 32.78 -30.31 -20.75
N ASN A 54 33.56 -30.26 -21.83
CA ASN A 54 33.41 -29.22 -22.86
C ASN A 54 32.06 -29.28 -23.57
N GLN A 55 31.51 -30.48 -23.80
CA GLN A 55 30.18 -30.64 -24.40
C GLN A 55 29.05 -30.17 -23.46
N GLN A 56 29.23 -30.33 -22.14
CA GLN A 56 28.28 -29.86 -21.13
C GLN A 56 28.31 -28.34 -20.97
N VAL A 57 29.49 -27.73 -21.01
CA VAL A 57 29.67 -26.26 -20.97
C VAL A 57 29.08 -25.60 -22.22
N VAL A 58 29.29 -26.18 -23.41
CA VAL A 58 28.68 -25.69 -24.66
C VAL A 58 27.15 -25.79 -24.63
N ARG A 59 26.58 -26.88 -24.08
CA ARG A 59 25.12 -27.02 -23.91
C ARG A 59 24.54 -25.99 -22.95
N ILE A 60 25.20 -25.73 -21.83
CA ILE A 60 24.78 -24.70 -20.87
C ILE A 60 24.88 -23.31 -21.50
N GLY A 61 25.96 -23.00 -22.23
CA GLY A 61 26.11 -21.75 -22.96
C GLY A 61 25.01 -21.54 -24.00
N MET A 62 24.67 -22.57 -24.77
CA MET A 62 23.57 -22.55 -25.74
C MET A 62 22.21 -22.31 -25.09
N LEU A 63 21.95 -22.86 -23.90
CA LEU A 63 20.74 -22.59 -23.12
C LEU A 63 20.65 -21.14 -22.67
N PHE A 64 21.76 -20.54 -22.19
CA PHE A 64 21.79 -19.12 -21.82
C PHE A 64 21.55 -18.21 -23.02
N VAL A 65 22.13 -18.53 -24.19
CA VAL A 65 21.88 -17.78 -25.43
C VAL A 65 20.42 -17.92 -25.87
N ALA A 66 19.84 -19.12 -25.81
CA ALA A 66 18.44 -19.34 -26.16
C ALA A 66 17.49 -18.57 -25.24
N VAL A 67 17.75 -18.54 -23.93
CA VAL A 67 16.98 -17.75 -22.96
C VAL A 67 17.14 -16.24 -23.22
N ALA A 68 18.36 -15.77 -23.51
CA ALA A 68 18.60 -14.36 -23.83
C ALA A 68 17.87 -13.92 -25.11
N VAL A 69 17.88 -14.76 -26.15
CA VAL A 69 17.15 -14.52 -27.40
C VAL A 69 15.63 -14.56 -27.16
N ALA A 70 15.13 -15.52 -26.37
CA ALA A 70 13.72 -15.57 -25.99
C ALA A 70 13.29 -14.31 -25.22
N CYS A 71 14.11 -13.84 -24.28
CA CYS A 71 13.89 -12.59 -23.57
C CYS A 71 13.89 -11.36 -24.51
N LEU A 72 14.76 -11.33 -25.52
CA LEU A 72 14.81 -10.26 -26.52
C LEU A 72 13.60 -10.27 -27.48
N VAL A 73 13.08 -11.45 -27.81
CA VAL A 73 11.87 -11.57 -28.64
C VAL A 73 10.62 -11.22 -27.82
N LEU A 74 10.57 -11.62 -26.56
CA LEU A 74 9.48 -11.27 -25.63
C LEU A 74 9.47 -9.77 -25.28
N SER A 75 10.64 -9.13 -25.15
CA SER A 75 10.71 -7.68 -24.92
C SER A 75 10.32 -6.85 -26.15
N ASN A 76 10.53 -7.39 -27.37
CA ASN A 76 10.14 -6.75 -28.63
C ASN A 76 8.69 -7.04 -29.07
N SER A 77 7.98 -7.97 -28.42
CA SER A 77 6.57 -8.31 -28.73
C SER A 77 5.55 -7.57 -27.87
N VAL A 78 6.00 -6.68 -26.97
CA VAL A 78 5.13 -5.73 -26.27
C VAL A 78 4.91 -4.51 -27.17
N PRO A 79 3.66 -4.08 -27.44
CA PRO A 79 3.40 -2.89 -28.24
C PRO A 79 4.14 -1.67 -27.66
N ARG A 80 4.94 -1.01 -28.51
CA ARG A 80 5.80 0.15 -28.18
C ARG A 80 5.02 1.34 -27.57
N THR A 81 3.69 1.30 -27.59
CA THR A 81 2.78 2.27 -26.96
C THR A 81 2.66 2.12 -25.44
N TYR A 82 2.97 0.95 -24.86
CA TYR A 82 2.88 0.73 -23.40
C TYR A 82 4.16 1.13 -22.63
N VAL A 83 5.32 1.17 -23.29
CA VAL A 83 6.58 1.59 -22.65
C VAL A 83 6.75 3.11 -22.68
N LEU A 84 6.24 3.78 -23.71
CA LEU A 84 6.28 5.24 -23.80
C LEU A 84 5.37 5.93 -22.77
N SER A 85 4.24 5.32 -22.34
CA SER A 85 3.41 5.90 -21.28
C SER A 85 4.08 5.85 -19.90
N GLN A 86 4.89 4.82 -19.61
CA GLN A 86 5.66 4.76 -18.36
C GLN A 86 6.93 5.61 -18.38
N VAL A 87 7.56 5.80 -19.55
CA VAL A 87 8.74 6.65 -19.70
C VAL A 87 8.37 8.14 -19.72
N PHE A 88 7.22 8.53 -20.30
CA PHE A 88 6.75 9.92 -20.25
C PHE A 88 6.15 10.32 -18.89
N SER A 89 5.60 9.40 -18.09
CA SER A 89 5.23 9.70 -16.69
C SER A 89 6.42 9.70 -15.73
N ARG A 90 7.57 9.07 -16.07
CA ARG A 90 8.78 9.09 -15.24
C ARG A 90 9.71 10.28 -15.50
N ASN A 91 9.57 10.98 -16.62
CA ASN A 91 10.46 12.10 -16.98
C ASN A 91 9.85 13.49 -16.81
N SER A 92 8.69 13.61 -16.17
CA SER A 92 8.25 14.89 -15.58
C SER A 92 8.95 15.08 -14.22
N GLY A 93 10.26 15.33 -14.26
CA GLY A 93 10.97 16.03 -13.18
C GLY A 93 11.15 15.30 -11.84
N PHE A 94 11.81 14.13 -11.81
CA PHE A 94 12.61 13.78 -10.63
C PHE A 94 14.01 14.42 -10.75
N VAL A 95 14.03 15.75 -10.91
CA VAL A 95 15.15 16.54 -10.39
C VAL A 95 15.13 16.26 -8.90
N GLY A 96 16.27 15.93 -8.28
CA GLY A 96 16.36 15.76 -6.83
C GLY A 96 15.76 16.98 -6.13
N ILE A 97 14.47 16.86 -5.74
CA ILE A 97 13.82 17.83 -4.89
C ILE A 97 14.51 17.59 -3.55
N HIS A 98 15.52 18.42 -3.30
CA HIS A 98 15.94 18.80 -1.97
C HIS A 98 14.68 18.81 -1.10
N ARG A 99 14.57 17.88 -0.12
CA ARG A 99 13.38 17.65 0.73
C ARG A 99 12.79 18.97 1.22
N ARG A 100 11.96 19.61 0.42
CA ARG A 100 11.24 20.81 0.83
C ARG A 100 9.98 20.27 1.47
N ASN A 101 9.89 20.45 2.79
CA ASN A 101 8.61 20.40 3.47
C ASN A 101 7.73 21.47 2.80
N LEU A 102 6.87 21.04 1.89
CA LEU A 102 5.91 21.92 1.25
C LEU A 102 4.92 22.41 2.31
N SER A 103 4.52 23.67 2.21
CA SER A 103 3.46 24.19 3.07
C SER A 103 2.14 23.48 2.73
N LEU A 104 1.22 23.46 3.70
CA LEU A 104 -0.13 22.97 3.48
C LEU A 104 -0.79 23.69 2.28
N ASP A 105 -0.57 25.00 2.15
CA ASP A 105 -1.12 25.80 1.05
C ASP A 105 -0.67 25.31 -0.32
N THR A 106 0.63 25.06 -0.51
CA THR A 106 1.16 24.53 -1.77
C THR A 106 0.65 23.12 -2.06
N ILE A 107 0.52 22.28 -1.03
CA ILE A 107 -0.01 20.91 -1.21
C ILE A 107 -1.48 20.96 -1.64
N LEU A 108 -2.30 21.79 -0.99
CA LEU A 108 -3.72 21.94 -1.32
C LEU A 108 -3.90 22.51 -2.73
N GLU A 109 -3.11 23.52 -3.11
CA GLU A 109 -3.15 24.12 -4.44
C GLU A 109 -2.85 23.08 -5.53
N ASN A 110 -1.82 22.26 -5.33
CA ASN A 110 -1.42 21.22 -6.29
C ASN A 110 -2.41 20.06 -6.39
N ALA A 111 -3.11 19.73 -5.30
CA ALA A 111 -4.06 18.62 -5.25
C ALA A 111 -5.50 19.03 -5.62
N ALA A 112 -5.82 20.32 -5.64
CA ALA A 112 -7.21 20.77 -5.79
C ALA A 112 -7.81 20.46 -7.18
N MET A 113 -9.08 20.07 -7.16
CA MET A 113 -9.95 20.05 -8.34
C MET A 113 -10.32 21.49 -8.75
N GLN A 114 -10.95 21.64 -9.91
CA GLN A 114 -11.37 22.94 -10.46
C GLN A 114 -12.24 23.77 -9.50
N ASP A 115 -13.08 23.11 -8.69
CA ASP A 115 -13.95 23.75 -7.70
C ASP A 115 -13.30 23.91 -6.31
N LYS A 116 -11.97 23.79 -6.22
CA LYS A 116 -11.20 23.76 -4.96
C LYS A 116 -11.53 22.58 -4.03
N THR A 117 -12.11 21.50 -4.55
CA THR A 117 -12.25 20.25 -3.77
C THR A 117 -10.92 19.50 -3.71
N VAL A 118 -10.52 19.07 -2.51
CA VAL A 118 -9.45 18.09 -2.28
C VAL A 118 -10.01 16.83 -1.63
N ILE A 119 -9.35 15.69 -1.77
CA ILE A 119 -9.66 14.47 -1.01
C ILE A 119 -8.64 14.39 0.11
N ILE A 120 -9.07 14.13 1.34
CA ILE A 120 -8.20 14.14 2.52
C ILE A 120 -8.30 12.81 3.24
N THR A 121 -7.15 12.25 3.59
CA THR A 121 -7.06 11.15 4.56
C THR A 121 -6.01 11.45 5.63
N ASN A 122 -6.10 10.78 6.77
CA ASN A 122 -5.07 10.79 7.80
C ASN A 122 -4.30 9.48 7.82
N LEU A 123 -3.00 9.57 8.09
CA LEU A 123 -2.11 8.41 8.14
C LEU A 123 -1.22 8.47 9.40
N ASN A 124 -1.16 7.37 10.13
CA ASN A 124 -0.19 7.15 11.21
C ASN A 124 0.74 5.97 10.88
N ASP A 125 1.76 5.80 11.70
CA ASP A 125 2.80 4.78 11.57
C ASP A 125 2.20 3.37 11.37
N ALA A 126 1.30 2.96 12.28
CA ALA A 126 0.72 1.62 12.26
C ALA A 126 -0.01 1.30 10.94
N TRP A 127 -0.60 2.30 10.29
CA TRP A 127 -1.35 2.15 9.05
C TRP A 127 -0.47 2.31 7.80
N ALA A 128 0.74 2.87 7.97
CA ALA A 128 1.71 3.13 6.92
C ALA A 128 2.69 1.95 6.69
N GLU A 129 2.69 0.93 7.55
CA GLU A 129 3.52 -0.27 7.35
C GLU A 129 3.37 -0.88 5.94
N PRO A 130 4.44 -1.41 5.32
CA PRO A 130 4.34 -2.07 4.03
C PRO A 130 3.33 -3.22 4.03
N ASN A 131 2.52 -3.30 2.98
CA ASN A 131 1.41 -4.25 2.83
C ASN A 131 0.30 -4.08 3.90
N SER A 132 0.18 -2.87 4.45
CA SER A 132 -0.87 -2.51 5.42
C SER A 132 -2.02 -1.74 4.76
N ILE A 133 -2.86 -1.13 5.59
CA ILE A 133 -4.11 -0.46 5.21
C ILE A 133 -3.89 0.64 4.15
N PHE A 134 -2.81 1.42 4.23
CA PHE A 134 -2.55 2.48 3.26
C PHE A 134 -2.27 1.96 1.84
N ASP A 135 -1.58 0.82 1.71
CA ASP A 135 -1.35 0.19 0.41
C ASP A 135 -2.67 -0.30 -0.20
N LEU A 136 -3.57 -0.87 0.62
CA LEU A 136 -4.92 -1.28 0.18
C LEU A 136 -5.78 -0.07 -0.20
N PHE A 137 -5.71 1.00 0.57
CA PHE A 137 -6.40 2.25 0.31
C PHE A 137 -6.04 2.82 -1.06
N LEU A 138 -4.74 3.00 -1.34
CA LEU A 138 -4.28 3.47 -2.65
C LEU A 138 -4.64 2.48 -3.77
N LYS A 139 -4.53 1.16 -3.51
CA LYS A 139 -4.93 0.14 -4.48
C LYS A 139 -6.42 0.22 -4.82
N SER A 140 -7.27 0.61 -3.89
CA SER A 140 -8.72 0.76 -4.14
C SER A 140 -9.00 1.86 -5.17
N PHE A 141 -8.29 3.00 -5.13
CA PHE A 141 -8.37 4.01 -6.18
C PHE A 141 -7.93 3.47 -7.55
N GLU A 142 -6.89 2.63 -7.60
CA GLU A 142 -6.39 2.08 -8.85
C GLU A 142 -7.41 1.14 -9.53
N ILE A 143 -8.09 0.29 -8.75
CA ILE A 143 -8.97 -0.77 -9.28
C ILE A 143 -10.46 -0.42 -9.24
N GLY A 144 -10.83 0.70 -8.62
CA GLY A 144 -12.21 1.15 -8.54
C GLY A 144 -12.71 1.69 -9.88
N ASN A 145 -14.02 1.62 -10.07
CA ASN A 145 -14.66 2.08 -11.30
C ASN A 145 -14.68 3.61 -11.35
N ASN A 146 -13.91 4.19 -12.27
CA ASN A 146 -13.70 5.63 -12.39
C ASN A 146 -13.16 6.27 -11.09
N THR A 147 -12.27 5.62 -10.35
CA THR A 147 -11.65 6.22 -9.15
C THR A 147 -10.19 6.60 -9.34
N GLN A 148 -9.49 6.01 -10.33
CA GLN A 148 -8.04 6.18 -10.50
C GLN A 148 -7.59 7.64 -10.55
N ARG A 149 -8.28 8.49 -11.32
CA ARG A 149 -7.93 9.92 -11.43
C ARG A 149 -8.06 10.69 -10.11
N LEU A 150 -8.88 10.21 -9.18
CA LEU A 150 -9.16 10.88 -7.91
C LEU A 150 -7.95 10.83 -6.97
N VAL A 151 -7.05 9.86 -7.14
CA VAL A 151 -5.83 9.78 -6.34
C VAL A 151 -4.93 11.01 -6.53
N ASN A 152 -4.98 11.65 -7.70
CA ASN A 152 -4.25 12.91 -7.96
C ASN A 152 -4.73 14.07 -7.07
N HIS A 153 -5.94 13.95 -6.51
CA HIS A 153 -6.54 14.95 -5.63
C HIS A 153 -6.49 14.56 -4.16
N LEU A 154 -5.85 13.43 -3.84
CA LEU A 154 -5.65 12.98 -2.47
C LEU A 154 -4.56 13.81 -1.80
N VAL A 155 -4.82 14.25 -0.58
CA VAL A 155 -3.88 14.87 0.35
C VAL A 155 -3.84 13.99 1.58
N VAL A 156 -2.64 13.54 1.96
CA VAL A 156 -2.44 12.64 3.09
C VAL A 156 -1.84 13.43 4.25
N ILE A 157 -2.63 13.63 5.30
CA ILE A 157 -2.18 14.27 6.54
C ILE A 157 -1.49 13.20 7.40
N CYS A 158 -0.18 13.28 7.48
CA CYS A 158 0.66 12.34 8.21
C CYS A 158 0.83 12.81 9.65
N LEU A 159 0.53 11.92 10.60
CA LEU A 159 0.48 12.22 12.02
C LEU A 159 1.82 11.99 12.74
N ASP A 160 2.78 11.38 12.05
CA ASP A 160 4.12 11.10 12.53
C ASP A 160 5.12 11.01 11.36
N GLU A 161 6.41 11.06 11.69
CA GLU A 161 7.49 11.09 10.70
C GLU A 161 7.58 9.80 9.88
N LYS A 162 7.25 8.64 10.46
CA LYS A 162 7.34 7.36 9.76
C LYS A 162 6.23 7.25 8.71
N ALA A 163 5.01 7.62 9.07
CA ALA A 163 3.90 7.80 8.13
C ALA A 163 4.23 8.80 7.02
N TYR A 164 4.82 9.95 7.37
CA TYR A 164 5.19 10.98 6.39
C TYR A 164 6.23 10.48 5.39
N ASN A 165 7.31 9.86 5.88
CA ASN A 165 8.36 9.30 5.03
C ASN A 165 7.81 8.20 4.13
N ARG A 166 6.96 7.31 4.65
CA ARG A 166 6.28 6.30 3.83
C ARG A 166 5.41 6.94 2.77
N CYS A 167 4.57 7.91 3.15
CA CYS A 167 3.67 8.59 2.23
C CYS A 167 4.43 9.17 1.03
N LEU A 168 5.54 9.86 1.28
CA LEU A 168 6.36 10.46 0.22
C LEU A 168 6.95 9.44 -0.77
N THR A 169 7.07 8.16 -0.38
CA THR A 169 7.50 7.09 -1.31
C THR A 169 6.39 6.61 -2.23
N LEU A 170 5.12 6.85 -1.87
CA LEU A 170 3.95 6.33 -2.58
C LEU A 170 3.10 7.42 -3.24
N HIS A 171 3.13 8.64 -2.71
CA HIS A 171 2.17 9.69 -3.04
C HIS A 171 2.83 11.08 -2.97
N PRO A 172 2.58 12.00 -3.92
CA PRO A 172 3.23 13.32 -3.94
C PRO A 172 2.65 14.34 -2.93
N HIS A 173 1.40 14.18 -2.49
CA HIS A 173 0.72 15.20 -1.67
C HIS A 173 0.61 14.77 -0.21
N CYS A 174 1.75 14.74 0.47
CA CYS A 174 1.86 14.36 1.88
C CYS A 174 2.15 15.60 2.73
N TYR A 175 1.41 15.79 3.82
CA TYR A 175 1.64 16.88 4.76
C TYR A 175 2.00 16.32 6.14
N ASN A 176 3.16 16.70 6.67
CA ASN A 176 3.57 16.33 8.02
C ASN A 176 2.88 17.26 9.04
N LEU A 177 1.90 16.74 9.77
CA LEU A 177 1.26 17.46 10.86
C LEU A 177 2.17 17.40 12.08
N VAL A 178 3.13 18.33 12.17
CA VAL A 178 4.15 18.37 13.24
C VAL A 178 3.50 18.31 14.62
N THR A 179 3.80 17.26 15.36
CA THR A 179 3.31 17.02 16.71
C THR A 179 4.39 17.40 17.71
N GLY A 180 4.10 18.29 18.67
CA GLY A 180 5.06 18.64 19.74
C GLY A 180 5.51 17.46 20.61
N ASN A 181 4.81 16.33 20.55
CA ASN A 181 5.19 15.05 21.14
C ASN A 181 5.02 13.93 20.11
N ASN A 182 6.09 13.17 19.85
CA ASN A 182 6.13 12.03 18.94
C ASN A 182 5.25 10.87 19.45
N SER A 183 3.95 10.85 19.12
CA SER A 183 3.07 9.72 19.42
C SER A 183 3.23 8.62 18.35
N THR A 184 4.28 7.81 18.49
CA THR A 184 4.76 6.78 17.54
C THR A 184 4.10 5.40 17.71
N ARG A 185 2.88 5.30 18.24
CA ARG A 185 2.25 3.99 18.53
C ARG A 185 0.81 3.93 18.04
N GLU A 186 0.37 2.72 17.69
CA GLU A 186 -1.05 2.39 17.46
C GLU A 186 -1.87 2.97 18.62
N ALA A 187 -2.67 3.99 18.34
CA ALA A 187 -3.53 4.58 19.34
C ALA A 187 -4.72 3.64 19.54
N PHE A 188 -4.70 2.87 20.64
CA PHE A 188 -5.84 2.04 20.99
C PHE A 188 -7.10 2.91 21.13
N PHE A 189 -8.23 2.36 20.68
CA PHE A 189 -9.50 3.08 20.67
C PHE A 189 -9.81 3.67 22.06
N MET A 190 -10.15 4.97 22.11
CA MET A 190 -10.48 5.74 23.31
C MET A 190 -9.34 6.07 24.29
N THR A 191 -8.07 5.84 23.94
CA THR A 191 -6.95 6.36 24.76
C THR A 191 -6.81 7.89 24.65
N PRO A 192 -6.11 8.57 25.57
CA PRO A 192 -5.80 10.00 25.45
C PRO A 192 -5.13 10.36 24.13
N GLU A 193 -4.20 9.53 23.66
CA GLU A 193 -3.48 9.72 22.39
C GLU A 193 -4.44 9.60 21.19
N TYR A 194 -5.37 8.64 21.22
CA TYR A 194 -6.42 8.49 20.21
C TYR A 194 -7.30 9.76 20.16
N LEU A 195 -7.74 10.26 21.31
CA LEU A 195 -8.57 11.45 21.38
C LEU A 195 -7.83 12.69 20.87
N GLU A 196 -6.55 12.83 21.19
CA GLU A 196 -5.74 13.93 20.66
C GLU A 196 -5.63 13.89 19.13
N ILE A 197 -5.35 12.72 18.55
CA ILE A 197 -5.30 12.52 17.10
C ILE A 197 -6.64 12.87 16.45
N VAL A 198 -7.73 12.35 17.01
CA VAL A 198 -9.09 12.56 16.50
C VAL A 198 -9.48 14.03 16.54
N TRP A 199 -9.13 14.77 17.59
CA TRP A 199 -9.43 16.20 17.64
C TRP A 199 -8.53 17.04 16.74
N ARG A 200 -7.27 16.62 16.52
CA ARG A 200 -6.39 17.26 15.54
C ARG A 200 -6.90 17.09 14.11
N LYS A 201 -7.51 15.94 13.78
CA LYS A 201 -8.25 15.75 12.52
C LYS A 201 -9.31 16.84 12.33
N ILE A 202 -10.15 17.09 13.32
CA ILE A 202 -11.20 18.12 13.22
C ILE A 202 -10.59 19.53 13.08
N HIS A 203 -9.51 19.81 13.80
CA HIS A 203 -8.82 21.10 13.73
C HIS A 203 -8.23 21.38 12.34
N ILE A 204 -7.50 20.43 11.76
CA ILE A 204 -6.90 20.62 10.43
C ILE A 204 -7.97 20.77 9.34
N MET A 205 -9.11 20.07 9.46
CA MET A 205 -10.26 20.27 8.57
C MET A 205 -10.82 21.69 8.67
N ALA A 206 -10.94 22.25 9.88
CA ALA A 206 -11.35 23.65 10.08
C ALA A 206 -10.39 24.61 9.35
N THR A 207 -9.08 24.42 9.51
CA THR A 207 -8.05 25.22 8.82
C THR A 207 -8.16 25.14 7.30
N ILE A 208 -8.47 23.97 6.74
CA ILE A 208 -8.63 23.78 5.29
C ILE A 208 -9.89 24.51 4.77
N LEU A 209 -10.97 24.51 5.54
CA LEU A 209 -12.18 25.29 5.21
C LEU A 209 -11.88 26.79 5.25
N GLU A 210 -11.16 27.26 6.27
CA GLU A 210 -10.74 28.67 6.40
C GLU A 210 -9.85 29.13 5.23
N LYS A 211 -9.08 28.22 4.65
CA LYS A 211 -8.29 28.45 3.42
C LYS A 211 -9.12 28.43 2.13
N GLY A 212 -10.42 28.18 2.21
CA GLY A 212 -11.34 28.23 1.07
C GLY A 212 -11.42 26.95 0.25
N TYR A 213 -10.94 25.81 0.76
CA TYR A 213 -11.01 24.53 0.07
C TYR A 213 -12.21 23.70 0.54
N ASN A 214 -12.95 23.13 -0.42
CA ASN A 214 -13.90 22.05 -0.13
C ASN A 214 -13.09 20.78 0.11
N PHE A 215 -13.65 19.80 0.82
CA PHE A 215 -12.98 18.52 0.93
C PHE A 215 -13.94 17.33 0.97
N VAL A 216 -13.46 16.21 0.42
CA VAL A 216 -13.94 14.88 0.79
C VAL A 216 -12.99 14.31 1.82
N PHE A 217 -13.44 14.06 3.04
CA PHE A 217 -12.67 13.30 4.01
C PHE A 217 -12.99 11.81 3.88
N THR A 218 -11.97 10.97 4.01
CA THR A 218 -12.08 9.53 4.06
C THR A 218 -11.08 8.98 5.06
N ASP A 219 -11.50 8.07 5.94
CA ASP A 219 -10.58 7.26 6.71
C ASP A 219 -9.82 6.31 5.76
N THR A 220 -8.59 5.96 6.13
CA THR A 220 -7.72 5.12 5.28
C THR A 220 -8.22 3.66 5.19
N ASP A 221 -9.15 3.23 6.04
CA ASP A 221 -9.77 1.90 6.02
C ASP A 221 -11.12 1.88 5.26
N ILE A 222 -11.34 2.89 4.40
CA ILE A 222 -12.46 2.98 3.47
C ILE A 222 -11.96 2.72 2.04
N MET A 223 -12.47 1.68 1.41
CA MET A 223 -12.10 1.33 0.04
C MET A 223 -12.98 2.08 -0.96
N TRP A 224 -12.34 2.68 -1.95
CA TRP A 224 -12.98 3.44 -3.03
C TRP A 224 -13.28 2.53 -4.21
N LEU A 225 -14.52 2.06 -4.29
CA LEU A 225 -14.97 1.09 -5.29
C LEU A 225 -15.48 1.77 -6.55
N ARG A 226 -16.08 2.96 -6.43
CA ARG A 226 -16.61 3.74 -7.55
C ARG A 226 -16.58 5.22 -7.24
N ASP A 227 -16.47 6.03 -8.29
CA ASP A 227 -16.56 7.49 -8.17
C ASP A 227 -17.78 7.93 -7.33
N PRO A 228 -17.59 8.56 -6.16
CA PRO A 228 -18.68 8.98 -5.30
C PRO A 228 -19.26 10.34 -5.69
N PHE A 229 -18.57 11.15 -6.50
CA PHE A 229 -19.00 12.52 -6.80
C PHE A 229 -20.42 12.61 -7.40
N PRO A 230 -20.85 11.71 -8.30
CA PRO A 230 -22.22 11.69 -8.80
C PRO A 230 -23.30 11.39 -7.73
N ARG A 231 -22.92 10.91 -6.54
CA ARG A 231 -23.83 10.61 -5.42
C ARG A 231 -23.90 11.72 -4.38
N PHE A 232 -23.12 12.79 -4.55
CA PHE A 232 -23.14 13.93 -3.64
C PHE A 232 -24.35 14.82 -3.88
N TYR A 233 -24.89 15.39 -2.80
CA TYR A 233 -26.04 16.27 -2.87
C TYR A 233 -25.59 17.69 -3.28
N PRO A 234 -26.08 18.23 -4.41
CA PRO A 234 -25.68 19.55 -4.85
C PRO A 234 -26.09 20.64 -3.86
N GLY A 235 -25.20 21.60 -3.60
CA GLY A 235 -25.49 22.78 -2.78
C GLY A 235 -25.58 22.55 -1.28
N ILE A 236 -25.22 21.36 -0.79
CA ILE A 236 -25.23 21.02 0.64
C ILE A 236 -23.90 21.40 1.31
N ASP A 237 -23.99 21.94 2.52
CA ASP A 237 -22.84 22.41 3.30
C ASP A 237 -21.97 21.24 3.80
N PHE A 238 -22.59 20.26 4.46
CA PHE A 238 -21.92 19.13 5.07
C PHE A 238 -22.74 17.86 4.81
N GLN A 239 -22.10 16.85 4.24
CA GLN A 239 -22.70 15.53 4.07
C GLN A 239 -21.77 14.43 4.56
N SER A 240 -22.30 13.42 5.24
CA SER A 240 -21.52 12.38 5.90
C SER A 240 -22.13 11.00 5.68
N SER A 241 -21.29 9.97 5.65
CA SER A 241 -21.72 8.58 5.67
C SER A 241 -22.42 8.24 6.99
N CYS A 242 -23.03 7.07 7.06
CA CYS A 242 -23.76 6.62 8.23
C CYS A 242 -23.39 5.19 8.58
N ASP A 243 -23.34 4.90 9.87
CA ASP A 243 -23.38 3.52 10.35
C ASP A 243 -24.78 2.93 10.19
N SER A 244 -25.84 3.74 10.21
CA SER A 244 -27.22 3.31 9.90
C SER A 244 -28.03 4.45 9.27
N PHE A 245 -28.62 4.17 8.10
CA PHE A 245 -29.45 5.09 7.33
C PHE A 245 -30.93 4.72 7.48
N PHE A 246 -31.77 5.69 7.86
CA PHE A 246 -33.19 5.49 8.14
C PHE A 246 -34.12 5.94 7.00
N GLY A 247 -33.59 6.12 5.79
CA GLY A 247 -34.38 6.37 4.58
C GLY A 247 -34.52 7.84 4.16
N ASN A 248 -34.21 8.79 5.05
CA ASN A 248 -34.25 10.23 4.73
C ASN A 248 -32.88 10.88 4.96
N ALA A 249 -32.25 11.35 3.88
CA ALA A 249 -30.96 12.01 3.93
C ALA A 249 -30.92 13.32 4.74
N SER A 250 -32.07 13.95 4.95
CA SER A 250 -32.19 15.21 5.72
C SER A 250 -32.40 14.97 7.21
N ASP A 251 -32.69 13.73 7.60
CA ASP A 251 -33.02 13.40 8.98
C ASP A 251 -31.76 13.36 9.85
N VAL A 252 -31.65 14.27 10.80
CA VAL A 252 -30.54 14.32 11.76
C VAL A 252 -30.49 13.09 12.67
N ASN A 253 -31.57 12.30 12.74
CA ASN A 253 -31.60 11.05 13.50
C ASN A 253 -30.77 9.92 12.88
N ASN A 254 -30.31 10.04 11.63
CA ASN A 254 -29.37 9.07 11.06
C ASN A 254 -28.13 8.91 11.96
N LEU A 255 -27.65 7.67 12.10
CA LEU A 255 -26.46 7.38 12.90
C LEU A 255 -25.24 7.67 12.04
N SER A 256 -24.69 8.87 12.20
CA SER A 256 -23.61 9.39 11.38
C SER A 256 -22.31 8.64 11.61
N ASN A 257 -21.48 8.60 10.57
CA ASN A 257 -20.12 8.07 10.62
C ASN A 257 -19.14 9.15 10.16
N THR A 258 -18.14 9.46 10.99
CA THR A 258 -17.19 10.55 10.70
C THR A 258 -15.98 10.11 9.88
N GLY A 259 -16.02 8.87 9.37
CA GLY A 259 -15.00 8.29 8.51
C GLY A 259 -15.14 8.70 7.05
N PHE A 260 -16.32 9.10 6.58
CA PHE A 260 -16.47 9.67 5.23
C PHE A 260 -17.39 10.88 5.22
N SER A 261 -16.94 11.98 4.64
CA SER A 261 -17.75 13.19 4.47
C SER A 261 -17.35 14.00 3.25
N TYR A 262 -18.28 14.79 2.70
CA TYR A 262 -17.98 15.86 1.75
C TYR A 262 -18.49 17.17 2.33
N VAL A 263 -17.62 18.18 2.37
CA VAL A 263 -17.87 19.45 3.05
C VAL A 263 -17.49 20.59 2.13
N LYS A 264 -18.40 21.55 1.96
CA LYS A 264 -18.15 22.79 1.22
C LYS A 264 -17.53 23.83 2.16
N SER A 265 -16.51 24.55 1.69
CA SER A 265 -15.99 25.70 2.41
C SER A 265 -16.96 26.87 2.31
N ASN A 266 -17.50 27.27 3.44
CA ASN A 266 -18.27 28.49 3.61
C ASN A 266 -18.32 28.90 5.09
N ASN A 267 -18.90 30.06 5.37
CA ASN A 267 -18.95 30.60 6.74
C ASN A 267 -19.70 29.69 7.73
N ARG A 268 -20.67 28.88 7.28
CA ARG A 268 -21.43 27.98 8.16
C ARG A 268 -20.60 26.76 8.54
N THR A 269 -19.92 26.13 7.57
CA THR A 269 -19.08 24.96 7.83
C THR A 269 -17.84 25.30 8.64
N ILE A 270 -17.23 26.48 8.41
CA ILE A 270 -16.12 26.99 9.25
C ILE A 270 -16.58 27.14 10.71
N GLN A 271 -17.71 27.83 10.95
CA GLN A 271 -18.27 27.96 12.29
C GLN A 271 -18.61 26.61 12.92
N PHE A 272 -19.18 25.69 12.14
CA PHE A 272 -19.55 24.36 12.63
C PHE A 272 -18.32 23.53 13.01
N TYR A 273 -17.26 23.52 12.21
CA TYR A 273 -16.03 22.79 12.52
C TYR A 273 -15.30 23.36 13.73
N ASN A 274 -15.23 24.70 13.86
CA ASN A 274 -14.67 25.36 15.03
C ASN A 274 -15.48 25.01 16.31
N PHE A 275 -16.82 25.05 16.21
CA PHE A 275 -17.70 24.62 17.29
C PHE A 275 -17.54 23.13 17.65
N TRP A 276 -17.41 22.26 16.66
CA TRP A 276 -17.20 20.84 16.86
C TRP A 276 -15.88 20.59 17.58
N TYR A 277 -14.78 21.19 17.09
CA TYR A 277 -13.48 21.11 17.72
C TYR A 277 -13.54 21.58 19.18
N ASP A 278 -14.12 22.76 19.44
CA ASP A 278 -14.21 23.33 20.79
C ASP A 278 -15.10 22.53 21.75
N SER A 279 -16.08 21.80 21.22
CA SER A 279 -16.97 20.95 22.00
C SER A 279 -16.25 19.82 22.74
N ARG A 280 -15.02 19.46 22.33
CA ARG A 280 -14.16 18.53 23.09
C ARG A 280 -13.95 18.93 24.56
N ARG A 281 -14.00 20.24 24.86
CA ARG A 281 -13.88 20.76 26.23
C ARG A 281 -15.13 20.46 27.08
N ARG A 282 -16.32 20.45 26.46
CA ARG A 282 -17.61 20.11 27.10
C ARG A 282 -17.80 18.60 27.26
N TYR A 283 -17.23 17.83 26.33
CA TYR A 283 -17.35 16.37 26.29
C TYR A 283 -15.99 15.69 26.45
N PRO A 284 -15.31 15.86 27.60
CA PRO A 284 -14.03 15.21 27.82
C PRO A 284 -14.20 13.69 27.73
N ARG A 285 -13.19 13.01 27.17
CA ARG A 285 -13.19 11.55 26.94
C ARG A 285 -14.19 11.04 25.89
N ARG A 286 -14.85 11.90 25.12
CA ARG A 286 -15.63 11.51 23.94
C ARG A 286 -14.83 11.77 22.67
N HIS A 287 -14.94 10.88 21.70
CA HIS A 287 -14.35 11.06 20.37
C HIS A 287 -15.27 11.88 19.45
N ASP A 288 -14.74 12.28 18.31
CA ASP A 288 -15.36 13.13 17.30
C ASP A 288 -16.79 12.71 16.91
N GLN A 289 -17.03 11.45 16.54
CA GLN A 289 -18.36 10.98 16.10
C GLN A 289 -19.40 11.06 17.21
N HIS A 290 -19.06 10.65 18.43
CA HIS A 290 -19.97 10.80 19.58
C HIS A 290 -20.32 12.27 19.85
N VAL A 291 -19.33 13.16 19.72
CA VAL A 291 -19.58 14.60 19.88
C VAL A 291 -20.40 15.13 18.72
N PHE A 292 -20.11 14.74 17.47
CA PHE A 292 -20.90 15.11 16.30
C PHE A 292 -22.37 14.74 16.45
N ASP A 293 -22.64 13.49 16.86
CA ASP A 293 -23.99 12.99 17.11
C ASP A 293 -24.72 13.77 18.21
N THR A 294 -23.98 14.40 19.13
CA THR A 294 -24.57 15.28 20.15
C THR A 294 -24.81 16.68 19.59
N ILE A 295 -23.79 17.28 18.97
CA ILE A 295 -23.83 18.70 18.58
C ILE A 295 -24.69 18.96 17.35
N LYS A 296 -25.00 17.95 16.52
CA LYS A 296 -25.95 18.11 15.41
C LYS A 296 -27.35 18.57 15.85
N TYR A 297 -27.71 18.34 17.12
CA TYR A 297 -28.95 18.82 17.75
C TYR A 297 -28.79 20.11 18.55
N ASP A 298 -27.57 20.60 18.72
CA ASP A 298 -27.30 21.79 19.55
C ASP A 298 -27.96 23.03 18.92
N PRO A 299 -28.61 23.91 19.71
CA PRO A 299 -29.22 25.14 19.20
C PRO A 299 -28.26 26.01 18.39
N PHE A 300 -26.96 25.94 18.68
CA PHE A 300 -25.95 26.64 17.89
C PHE A 300 -25.90 26.16 16.44
N THR A 301 -26.04 24.85 16.20
CA THR A 301 -26.07 24.24 14.86
C THR A 301 -27.25 24.76 14.05
N ALA A 302 -28.43 24.88 14.68
CA ALA A 302 -29.60 25.49 14.06
C ALA A 302 -29.39 26.99 13.80
N LYS A 303 -28.77 27.71 14.76
CA LYS A 303 -28.48 29.16 14.64
C LYS A 303 -27.57 29.50 13.46
N ILE A 304 -26.52 28.72 13.22
CA ILE A 304 -25.63 28.94 12.07
C ILE A 304 -26.26 28.46 10.75
N GLY A 305 -27.31 27.65 10.83
CA GLY A 305 -28.09 27.18 9.68
C GLY A 305 -27.30 26.25 8.75
N VAL A 306 -26.32 25.49 9.27
CA VAL A 306 -25.54 24.55 8.48
C VAL A 306 -26.44 23.42 7.97
N GLN A 307 -26.40 23.15 6.67
CA GLN A 307 -27.19 22.09 6.06
C GLN A 307 -26.48 20.75 6.17
N LEU A 308 -27.06 19.84 6.94
CA LEU A 308 -26.57 18.48 7.10
C LEU A 308 -27.33 17.52 6.16
N ARG A 309 -26.58 16.64 5.48
CA ARG A 309 -27.12 15.47 4.79
C ARG A 309 -26.38 14.19 5.13
N PHE A 310 -27.09 13.08 5.03
CA PHE A 310 -26.60 11.76 5.37
C PHE A 310 -26.70 10.85 4.16
N HIS A 311 -25.61 10.15 3.88
CA HIS A 311 -25.53 9.25 2.75
C HIS A 311 -26.15 7.89 3.04
N ASP A 312 -26.84 7.34 2.05
CA ASP A 312 -27.39 5.99 2.11
C ASP A 312 -26.25 4.95 2.13
N THR A 313 -26.35 4.00 3.06
CA THR A 313 -25.48 2.83 3.19
C THR A 313 -25.45 1.94 1.94
N ALA A 314 -26.43 2.05 1.04
CA ALA A 314 -26.40 1.42 -0.27
C ALA A 314 -25.24 1.94 -1.15
N TYR A 315 -24.86 3.22 -1.02
CA TYR A 315 -23.75 3.81 -1.78
C TYR A 315 -22.48 3.89 -0.93
N PHE A 316 -22.60 4.23 0.35
CA PHE A 316 -21.48 4.42 1.27
C PHE A 316 -21.62 3.44 2.44
N GLY A 317 -21.33 2.18 2.16
CA GLY A 317 -21.55 1.08 3.10
C GLY A 317 -20.39 0.88 4.07
N GLY A 318 -20.58 -0.04 5.00
CA GLY A 318 -19.49 -0.57 5.82
C GLY A 318 -19.76 -2.01 6.24
N PHE A 319 -18.77 -2.71 6.81
CA PHE A 319 -18.94 -4.11 7.22
C PHE A 319 -20.13 -4.34 8.17
N CYS A 320 -20.56 -3.33 8.93
CA CYS A 320 -21.75 -3.41 9.76
C CYS A 320 -23.07 -3.35 8.99
N ASN A 321 -23.10 -2.62 7.88
CA ASN A 321 -24.25 -2.46 6.97
C ASN A 321 -23.72 -2.42 5.53
N PRO A 322 -23.29 -3.57 4.99
CA PRO A 322 -22.65 -3.60 3.68
C PRO A 322 -23.68 -3.33 2.59
N SER A 323 -23.29 -2.58 1.56
CA SER A 323 -24.13 -2.40 0.38
C SER A 323 -24.43 -3.76 -0.25
N ARG A 324 -25.69 -3.98 -0.64
CA ARG A 324 -26.10 -5.24 -1.28
C ARG A 324 -25.95 -5.21 -2.81
N ASP A 325 -25.70 -4.03 -3.37
CA ASP A 325 -25.66 -3.84 -4.81
C ASP A 325 -24.31 -3.26 -5.26
N PHE A 326 -23.50 -4.13 -5.86
CA PHE A 326 -22.17 -3.81 -6.38
C PHE A 326 -22.22 -2.83 -7.56
N ASN A 327 -23.36 -2.70 -8.24
CA ASN A 327 -23.53 -1.76 -9.33
C ASN A 327 -23.54 -0.31 -8.85
N VAL A 328 -23.92 -0.08 -7.60
CA VAL A 328 -24.13 1.28 -7.07
C VAL A 328 -23.18 1.65 -5.94
N VAL A 329 -22.59 0.69 -5.24
CA VAL A 329 -21.65 0.96 -4.15
C VAL A 329 -20.49 1.84 -4.61
N CYS A 330 -20.23 2.91 -3.85
CA CYS A 330 -19.15 3.86 -4.04
C CYS A 330 -17.99 3.56 -3.11
N THR A 331 -18.28 3.36 -1.82
CA THR A 331 -17.27 3.05 -0.82
C THR A 331 -17.72 1.93 0.12
N MET A 332 -16.75 1.25 0.72
CA MET A 332 -16.99 0.34 1.83
C MET A 332 -16.01 0.60 2.96
N HIS A 333 -16.52 0.91 4.15
CA HIS A 333 -15.75 1.11 5.37
C HIS A 333 -15.54 -0.21 6.13
N ALA A 334 -14.32 -0.49 6.58
CA ALA A 334 -14.08 -1.52 7.60
C ALA A 334 -14.53 -1.11 9.02
N ASN A 335 -15.71 -0.46 9.12
CA ASN A 335 -16.34 -0.13 10.40
C ASN A 335 -16.74 -1.41 11.15
N CYS A 336 -17.00 -1.26 12.46
CA CYS A 336 -17.30 -2.39 13.34
C CYS A 336 -16.23 -3.51 13.35
N CYS A 337 -15.01 -3.18 12.94
CA CYS A 337 -13.86 -4.07 12.99
C CYS A 337 -12.81 -3.53 13.95
N VAL A 338 -12.34 -4.39 14.86
CA VAL A 338 -11.27 -4.06 15.80
C VAL A 338 -10.03 -4.87 15.45
N GLY A 339 -8.88 -4.19 15.50
CA GLY A 339 -7.56 -4.77 15.24
C GLY A 339 -7.10 -4.60 13.80
N LEU A 340 -5.89 -4.05 13.64
CA LEU A 340 -5.28 -3.78 12.35
C LEU A 340 -5.23 -5.00 11.42
N GLN A 341 -4.79 -6.16 11.94
CA GLN A 341 -4.65 -7.39 11.14
C GLN A 341 -5.99 -7.95 10.66
N ASN A 342 -7.07 -7.77 11.44
CA ASN A 342 -8.42 -8.17 11.04
C ASN A 342 -8.91 -7.29 9.89
N LYS A 343 -8.67 -5.97 9.99
CA LYS A 343 -8.99 -5.00 8.93
C LYS A 343 -8.24 -5.32 7.63
N ILE A 344 -6.92 -5.53 7.69
CA ILE A 344 -6.10 -5.87 6.52
C ILE A 344 -6.66 -7.11 5.82
N HIS A 345 -6.90 -8.19 6.57
CA HIS A 345 -7.40 -9.46 6.04
C HIS A 345 -8.74 -9.30 5.33
N ASP A 346 -9.74 -8.69 5.97
CA ASP A 346 -11.08 -8.55 5.37
C ASP A 346 -11.07 -7.51 4.23
N LEU A 347 -10.25 -6.45 4.30
CA LEU A 347 -10.14 -5.49 3.19
C LEU A 347 -9.48 -6.10 1.95
N GLN A 348 -8.52 -7.00 2.10
CA GLN A 348 -7.96 -7.76 0.97
C GLN A 348 -9.03 -8.58 0.25
N ILE A 349 -9.83 -9.34 1.01
CA ILE A 349 -10.93 -10.14 0.47
C ILE A 349 -11.97 -9.25 -0.21
N LEU A 350 -12.30 -8.10 0.39
CA LEU A 350 -13.21 -7.13 -0.23
C LEU A 350 -12.72 -6.68 -1.61
N LEU A 351 -11.43 -6.34 -1.74
CA LEU A 351 -10.87 -5.92 -3.03
C LEU A 351 -10.81 -7.08 -4.04
N GLU A 352 -10.66 -8.33 -3.59
CA GLU A 352 -10.77 -9.52 -4.45
C GLU A 352 -12.20 -9.74 -4.95
N ASP A 353 -13.20 -9.61 -4.07
CA ASP A 353 -14.62 -9.66 -4.44
C ASP A 353 -14.95 -8.59 -5.49
N TRP A 354 -14.45 -7.36 -5.27
CA TRP A 354 -14.60 -6.26 -6.21
C TRP A 354 -13.98 -6.56 -7.57
N ARG A 355 -12.74 -7.07 -7.62
CA ARG A 355 -12.08 -7.45 -8.88
C ARG A 355 -12.86 -8.52 -9.63
N ARG A 356 -13.33 -9.54 -8.92
CA ARG A 356 -14.14 -10.63 -9.50
C ARG A 356 -15.48 -10.12 -10.05
N PHE A 357 -16.08 -9.13 -9.42
CA PHE A 357 -17.28 -8.47 -9.94
C PHE A 357 -16.97 -7.68 -11.22
N MET A 358 -15.91 -6.87 -11.19
CA MET A 358 -15.51 -6.01 -12.32
C MET A 358 -14.96 -6.77 -13.52
N SER A 359 -14.48 -8.01 -13.35
CA SER A 359 -13.97 -8.84 -14.46
C SER A 359 -15.05 -9.60 -15.23
N LYS A 360 -16.25 -9.71 -14.69
CA LYS A 360 -17.38 -10.40 -15.34
C LYS A 360 -18.10 -9.45 -16.29
N ASP A 361 -18.57 -10.00 -17.41
CA ASP A 361 -19.54 -9.34 -18.26
C ASP A 361 -20.79 -8.97 -17.42
N PRO A 362 -21.36 -7.75 -17.56
CA PRO A 362 -22.58 -7.34 -16.85
C PRO A 362 -23.72 -8.36 -16.91
N THR A 363 -23.84 -9.10 -18.01
CA THR A 363 -24.86 -10.14 -18.22
C THR A 363 -24.62 -11.41 -17.40
N MET A 364 -23.39 -11.64 -16.92
CA MET A 364 -22.98 -12.81 -16.14
C MET A 364 -22.81 -12.52 -14.64
N GLN A 365 -23.15 -11.32 -14.19
CA GLN A 365 -23.10 -10.90 -12.78
C GLN A 365 -24.31 -11.39 -11.98
N GLN A 366 -24.59 -12.71 -12.00
CA GLN A 366 -25.66 -13.27 -11.17
C GLN A 366 -25.25 -13.21 -9.69
N ASN A 367 -25.99 -12.42 -8.91
CA ASN A 367 -25.96 -12.33 -7.45
C ASN A 367 -24.56 -12.16 -6.83
N PRO A 368 -23.86 -11.03 -7.11
CA PRO A 368 -22.62 -10.71 -6.41
C PRO A 368 -22.90 -10.58 -4.91
N HIS A 369 -22.01 -11.13 -4.09
CA HIS A 369 -22.09 -11.05 -2.63
C HIS A 369 -20.70 -10.81 -2.06
N TRP A 370 -20.65 -10.13 -0.93
CA TRP A 370 -19.43 -9.95 -0.17
C TRP A 370 -19.08 -11.24 0.57
N SER A 371 -17.82 -11.63 0.49
CA SER A 371 -17.22 -12.71 1.29
C SER A 371 -16.78 -12.21 2.68
N VAL A 372 -16.96 -10.91 2.94
CA VAL A 372 -16.59 -10.17 4.16
C VAL A 372 -17.82 -9.68 4.92
N PRO A 373 -17.72 -9.44 6.24
CA PRO A 373 -16.54 -9.69 7.07
C PRO A 373 -16.33 -11.18 7.42
N GLN A 374 -15.07 -11.61 7.53
CA GLN A 374 -14.68 -12.91 8.07
C GLN A 374 -14.07 -12.75 9.46
N LYS A 375 -12.99 -11.96 9.58
CA LYS A 375 -12.30 -11.71 10.86
C LYS A 375 -12.87 -10.51 11.60
N CYS A 376 -13.46 -9.56 10.89
CA CYS A 376 -14.22 -8.45 11.44
C CYS A 376 -15.64 -8.84 11.86
N ARG A 377 -15.99 -10.15 11.87
CA ARG A 377 -17.28 -10.62 12.39
C ARG A 377 -17.41 -10.20 13.84
N ARG A 378 -18.57 -9.65 14.21
CA ARG A 378 -18.93 -9.27 15.59
C ARG A 378 -18.68 -10.45 16.55
N GLY A 379 -17.48 -10.52 17.12
CA GLY A 379 -17.10 -11.44 18.17
C GLY A 379 -17.05 -10.69 19.50
N ASN A 380 -18.05 -10.96 20.33
CA ASN A 380 -18.10 -10.70 21.78
C ASN A 380 -16.81 -10.11 22.41
N SER A 381 -16.81 -8.80 22.67
CA SER A 381 -16.09 -8.23 23.82
C SER A 381 -16.82 -8.52 25.15
N ARG A 382 -17.60 -9.61 25.23
CA ARG A 382 -18.09 -10.17 26.49
C ARG A 382 -17.14 -11.27 26.96
N LYS A 383 -16.41 -10.93 28.03
CA LYS A 383 -15.70 -11.79 28.99
C LYS A 383 -14.44 -12.54 28.48
N LYS A 384 -13.29 -11.91 28.73
CA LYS A 384 -12.15 -12.60 29.37
C LYS A 384 -11.71 -11.79 30.59
N ASN A 385 -12.55 -11.81 31.62
CA ASN A 385 -12.15 -11.64 33.02
C ASN A 385 -12.70 -12.86 33.76
N SER A 386 -11.84 -13.88 33.85
CA SER A 386 -11.90 -15.08 34.70
C SER A 386 -10.67 -15.88 34.24
N THR A 387 -9.58 -15.95 35.00
CA THR A 387 -9.44 -16.27 36.42
C THR A 387 -8.16 -15.66 36.95
#